data_AF-A0A6N9NZZ9-F1
#
_entry.id   AF-A0A6N9NZZ9-F1
#
_cell.length_a   1.000
_cell.length_b   1.000
_cell.length_c   1.000
_cell.angle_alpha   90.00
_cell.angle_beta   90.00
_cell.angle_gamma   90.00
#
_symmetry.space_group_name_H-M   'P 1'
#
loop_
_entity.id
_entity.type
_entity.pdbx_description
1 polymer ?
#
loop_
_entity_poly.entity_id
_entity_poly.type
_entity_poly.pdbx_seq_one_letter_code
_entity_poly.pdbx_strand_id
1 'polypeptide(L)'
;MRTFLLSEAQKFFLRELRQLHCVTEAQAWHLLVERFGVSENAVAPILRQLKTAGLVRRLDGVIVLDGSKPDPQRLMANELLLGLYPANLPRIREAPAPFLLTAVTEDRQLPVASLPIGAEVSVCCAIANHSAEAGSLPTVYALLLEAEQQISALKLSRPCLLAYYSGEKLCVVKHKPNVT
;
A
#
# COMPACT_ATOMS: atom_id res chain seq x y z
N MET A 1 -21.21 -23.13 -16.52
CA MET A 1 -20.42 -22.30 -15.59
C MET A 1 -20.10 -23.15 -14.36
N ARG A 2 -18.83 -23.35 -14.01
CA ARG A 2 -18.47 -24.02 -12.74
C ARG A 2 -18.64 -23.00 -11.61
N THR A 3 -19.60 -23.23 -10.73
CA THR A 3 -19.78 -22.45 -9.50
C THR A 3 -18.72 -22.89 -8.50
N PHE A 4 -17.61 -22.17 -8.44
CA PHE A 4 -16.61 -22.41 -7.39
C PHE A 4 -17.14 -21.83 -6.08
N LEU A 5 -17.44 -22.70 -5.11
CA LEU A 5 -17.71 -22.28 -3.74
C LEU A 5 -16.39 -21.84 -3.11
N LEU A 6 -16.19 -20.52 -2.99
CA LEU A 6 -15.01 -19.95 -2.35
C LEU A 6 -15.12 -20.08 -0.83
N SER A 7 -14.02 -20.45 -0.17
CA SER A 7 -13.90 -20.39 1.28
C SER A 7 -13.90 -18.94 1.79
N GLU A 8 -14.15 -18.72 3.08
CA GLU A 8 -14.10 -17.38 3.67
C GLU A 8 -12.71 -16.74 3.53
N ALA A 9 -11.64 -17.52 3.67
CA ALA A 9 -10.27 -17.03 3.45
C ALA A 9 -10.02 -16.60 2.00
N GLN A 10 -10.57 -17.34 1.02
CA GLN A 10 -10.50 -16.98 -0.40
C GLN A 10 -11.29 -15.70 -0.70
N LYS A 11 -12.52 -15.59 -0.18
CA LYS A 11 -13.35 -14.38 -0.34
C LYS A 11 -12.68 -13.16 0.29
N PHE A 12 -12.15 -13.32 1.49
CA PHE A 12 -11.40 -12.28 2.19
C PHE A 12 -10.20 -11.82 1.37
N PHE A 13 -9.33 -12.75 0.97
CA PHE A 13 -8.13 -12.40 0.21
C PHE A 13 -8.46 -11.68 -1.10
N LEU A 14 -9.46 -12.14 -1.85
CA LEU A 14 -9.90 -11.46 -3.08
C LEU A 14 -10.46 -10.07 -2.80
N ARG A 15 -11.17 -9.87 -1.68
CA ARG A 15 -11.66 -8.54 -1.28
C ARG A 15 -10.51 -7.60 -0.97
N GLU A 16 -9.51 -8.04 -0.20
CA GLU A 16 -8.34 -7.21 0.11
C GLU A 16 -7.50 -6.95 -1.14
N LEU A 17 -7.28 -7.95 -1.99
CA LEU A 17 -6.54 -7.79 -3.24
C LEU A 17 -7.21 -6.81 -4.21
N ARG A 18 -8.55 -6.69 -4.21
CA ARG A 18 -9.24 -5.66 -5.00
C ARG A 18 -8.95 -4.24 -4.52
N GLN A 19 -8.71 -4.04 -3.22
CA GLN A 19 -8.35 -2.74 -2.66
C GLN A 19 -6.86 -2.44 -2.84
N LEU A 20 -6.02 -3.46 -2.69
CA LEU A 20 -4.56 -3.35 -2.77
C LEU A 20 -4.03 -3.37 -4.21
N HIS A 21 -4.82 -3.90 -5.16
CA HIS A 21 -4.50 -4.18 -6.57
C HIS A 21 -3.43 -5.24 -6.81
N CYS A 22 -2.34 -5.23 -6.04
CA CYS A 22 -1.25 -6.19 -6.13
C CYS A 22 -0.60 -6.39 -4.77
N VAL A 23 -0.13 -7.61 -4.49
CA VAL A 23 0.60 -7.92 -3.25
C VAL A 23 1.74 -8.88 -3.54
N THR A 24 2.83 -8.81 -2.79
CA THR A 24 3.84 -9.88 -2.81
C THR A 24 3.31 -11.13 -2.10
N GLU A 25 3.98 -12.27 -2.27
CA GLU A 25 3.64 -13.47 -1.51
C GLU A 25 3.77 -13.28 0.01
N ALA A 26 4.78 -12.54 0.46
CA ALA A 26 4.96 -12.23 1.88
C ALA A 26 3.80 -11.39 2.41
N GLN A 27 3.33 -10.41 1.65
CA GLN A 27 2.16 -9.59 2.01
C GLN A 27 0.87 -10.41 2.01
N ALA A 28 0.67 -11.28 1.02
CA ALA A 28 -0.48 -12.17 0.96
C ALA A 28 -0.52 -13.14 2.15
N TRP A 29 0.65 -13.64 2.54
CA TRP A 29 0.82 -14.45 3.73
C TRP A 29 0.44 -13.69 4.99
N HIS A 30 1.00 -12.49 5.19
CA HIS A 30 0.69 -11.64 6.34
C HIS A 30 -0.83 -11.38 6.46
N LEU A 31 -1.50 -11.02 5.35
CA LEU A 31 -2.95 -10.81 5.33
C LEU A 31 -3.77 -12.02 5.81
N LEU A 32 -3.41 -13.22 5.34
CA LEU A 32 -4.16 -14.43 5.64
C LEU A 32 -3.88 -14.94 7.05
N VAL A 33 -2.63 -14.88 7.49
CA VAL A 33 -2.24 -15.30 8.85
C VAL A 33 -2.83 -14.36 9.89
N GLU A 34 -2.68 -13.05 9.74
CA GLU A 34 -3.21 -12.07 10.69
C GLU A 34 -4.74 -12.19 10.83
N ARG A 35 -5.45 -12.42 9.72
CA ARG A 35 -6.93 -12.45 9.76
C ARG A 35 -7.50 -13.75 10.30
N PHE A 36 -6.93 -14.89 9.93
CA PHE A 36 -7.52 -16.21 10.21
C PHE A 36 -6.72 -17.04 11.21
N GLY A 37 -5.55 -16.56 11.67
CA GLY A 37 -4.66 -17.33 12.54
C GLY A 37 -4.22 -18.65 11.91
N VAL A 38 -4.22 -18.74 10.58
CA VAL A 38 -3.89 -19.97 9.86
C VAL A 38 -2.39 -20.21 9.90
N SER A 39 -2.00 -21.49 9.87
CA SER A 39 -0.59 -21.83 9.71
C SER A 39 -0.08 -21.38 8.34
N GLU A 40 1.21 -21.06 8.25
CA GLU A 40 1.85 -20.63 7.00
C GLU A 40 1.61 -21.64 5.87
N ASN A 41 1.62 -22.94 6.21
CA ASN A 41 1.38 -24.04 5.30
C ASN A 41 -0.02 -24.05 4.66
N ALA A 42 -1.01 -23.39 5.27
CA ALA A 42 -2.37 -23.30 4.74
C ALA A 42 -2.53 -22.18 3.70
N VAL A 43 -1.64 -21.18 3.69
CA VAL A 43 -1.71 -20.04 2.76
C VAL A 43 -1.43 -20.47 1.32
N ALA A 44 -0.36 -21.26 1.09
CA ALA A 44 0.03 -21.68 -0.26
C ALA A 44 -1.07 -22.47 -1.00
N PRO A 45 -1.79 -23.43 -0.37
CA PRO A 45 -2.96 -24.06 -0.96
C PRO A 45 -4.08 -23.08 -1.36
N ILE A 46 -4.39 -22.09 -0.51
CA ILE A 46 -5.43 -21.08 -0.80
C ILE A 46 -5.07 -20.31 -2.08
N LEU A 47 -3.84 -19.79 -2.15
CA LEU A 47 -3.36 -19.03 -3.30
C LEU A 47 -3.30 -19.89 -4.56
N ARG A 48 -2.88 -21.16 -4.44
CA ARG A 48 -2.87 -22.11 -5.56
C ARG A 48 -4.27 -22.36 -6.11
N GLN A 49 -5.26 -22.57 -5.24
CA GLN A 49 -6.66 -22.78 -5.66
C GLN A 49 -7.22 -21.56 -6.38
N LEU A 50 -6.95 -20.35 -5.88
CA LEU A 50 -7.37 -19.10 -6.53
C LEU A 50 -6.73 -18.95 -7.93
N LYS A 51 -5.45 -19.29 -8.07
CA LYS A 51 -4.75 -19.30 -9.37
C LYS A 51 -5.37 -20.32 -10.32
N THR A 52 -5.60 -21.55 -9.86
CA THR A 52 -6.22 -22.62 -10.69
C THR A 52 -7.63 -22.26 -11.12
N ALA A 53 -8.38 -21.52 -10.28
CA ALA A 53 -9.69 -20.99 -10.62
C ALA A 53 -9.64 -19.81 -11.61
N GLY A 54 -8.46 -19.32 -11.99
CA GLY A 54 -8.27 -18.18 -12.89
C GLY A 54 -8.63 -16.83 -12.26
N LEU A 55 -8.69 -16.74 -10.93
CA LEU A 55 -9.09 -15.50 -10.23
C LEU A 55 -7.90 -14.58 -9.96
N VAL A 56 -6.70 -15.15 -9.87
CA VAL A 56 -5.45 -14.43 -9.64
C VAL A 56 -4.34 -14.96 -10.53
N ARG A 57 -3.34 -14.13 -10.78
CA ARG A 57 -2.09 -14.50 -11.44
C ARG A 57 -0.92 -14.28 -10.50
N ARG A 58 0.14 -15.06 -10.71
CA ARG A 58 1.43 -14.93 -10.01
C ARG A 58 2.49 -14.58 -11.04
N LEU A 59 3.09 -13.41 -10.90
CA LEU A 59 4.08 -12.82 -11.80
C LEU A 59 5.27 -12.39 -10.95
N ASP A 60 6.42 -13.04 -11.10
CA ASP A 60 7.67 -12.70 -10.40
C ASP A 60 7.53 -12.46 -8.88
N GLY A 61 6.81 -13.37 -8.20
CA GLY A 61 6.57 -13.27 -6.75
C GLY A 61 5.43 -12.32 -6.33
N VAL A 62 4.78 -11.68 -7.30
CA VAL A 62 3.65 -10.76 -7.10
C VAL A 62 2.33 -11.44 -7.50
N ILE A 63 1.32 -11.28 -6.65
CA ILE A 63 -0.04 -11.76 -6.85
C ILE A 63 -0.91 -10.58 -7.25
N VAL A 64 -1.63 -10.76 -8.36
CA VAL A 64 -2.55 -9.76 -8.92
C VAL A 64 -3.85 -10.43 -9.30
N LEU A 65 -4.93 -9.65 -9.40
CA LEU A 65 -6.16 -10.13 -10.05
C LEU A 65 -5.88 -10.48 -11.51
N ASP A 66 -6.68 -11.38 -12.07
CA ASP A 66 -6.60 -11.67 -13.50
C ASP A 66 -6.84 -10.40 -14.34
N GLY A 67 -6.05 -10.24 -15.41
CA GLY A 67 -6.03 -9.02 -16.23
C GLY A 67 -5.26 -7.82 -15.65
N SER A 68 -4.95 -7.79 -14.36
CA SER A 68 -4.21 -6.69 -13.72
C SER A 68 -2.69 -6.81 -13.88
N LYS A 69 -1.97 -5.69 -13.84
CA LYS A 69 -0.51 -5.65 -13.85
C LYS A 69 0.04 -5.26 -12.47
N PRO A 70 1.22 -5.77 -12.08
CA PRO A 70 1.89 -5.32 -10.86
C PRO A 70 2.35 -3.87 -11.03
N ASP A 71 2.28 -3.10 -9.94
CA ASP A 71 2.79 -1.74 -9.84
C ASP A 71 3.78 -1.68 -8.66
N PRO A 72 5.08 -1.44 -8.91
CA PRO A 72 6.10 -1.39 -7.85
C PRO A 72 5.80 -0.34 -6.76
N GLN A 73 5.31 0.83 -7.14
CA GLN A 73 5.01 1.90 -6.19
C GLN A 73 3.80 1.51 -5.33
N ARG A 74 2.83 0.81 -5.94
CA ARG A 74 1.69 0.24 -5.22
C ARG A 74 2.10 -0.86 -4.24
N LEU A 75 3.05 -1.72 -4.60
CA LEU A 75 3.57 -2.76 -3.70
C LEU A 75 4.22 -2.15 -2.46
N MET A 76 5.02 -1.10 -2.65
CA MET A 76 5.65 -0.36 -1.56
C MET A 76 4.61 0.35 -0.68
N ALA A 77 3.58 0.96 -1.29
CA ALA A 77 2.46 1.54 -0.57
C ALA A 77 1.75 0.48 0.31
N ASN A 78 1.49 -0.70 -0.25
CA ASN A 78 0.83 -1.79 0.45
C ASN A 78 1.69 -2.34 1.59
N GLU A 79 3.01 -2.44 1.41
CA GLU A 79 3.93 -2.83 2.48
C GLU A 79 3.90 -1.81 3.64
N LEU A 80 3.93 -0.52 3.31
CA LEU A 80 3.80 0.54 4.30
C LEU A 80 2.47 0.42 5.07
N LEU A 81 1.35 0.21 4.37
CA LEU A 81 0.04 0.07 5.01
C LEU A 81 -0.04 -1.16 5.92
N LEU A 82 0.49 -2.30 5.49
CA LEU A 82 0.51 -3.52 6.30
C LEU A 82 1.40 -3.34 7.54
N GLY A 83 2.54 -2.66 7.40
CA GLY A 83 3.42 -2.35 8.53
C GLY A 83 2.80 -1.37 9.54
N LEU A 84 2.01 -0.40 9.08
CA LEU A 84 1.32 0.56 9.95
C LEU A 84 0.04 0.00 10.56
N TYR A 85 -0.62 -0.94 9.89
CA TYR A 85 -1.94 -1.46 10.24
C TYR A 85 -2.01 -3.00 10.13
N PRO A 86 -1.20 -3.74 10.91
CA PRO A 86 -1.06 -5.19 10.73
C PRO A 86 -2.35 -5.97 10.97
N ALA A 87 -3.15 -5.56 11.98
CA ALA A 87 -4.36 -6.29 12.36
C ALA A 87 -5.60 -5.91 11.53
N ASN A 88 -5.71 -4.64 11.10
CA ASN A 88 -6.89 -4.11 10.44
C ASN A 88 -6.48 -3.11 9.36
N LEU A 89 -6.50 -3.56 8.11
CA LEU A 89 -6.23 -2.68 6.98
C LEU A 89 -7.22 -1.50 6.96
N PRO A 90 -6.72 -0.28 6.70
CA PRO A 90 -7.57 0.89 6.51
C PRO A 90 -8.40 0.72 5.23
N ARG A 91 -9.49 1.48 5.12
CA ARG A 91 -10.22 1.57 3.86
C ARG A 91 -9.36 2.31 2.84
N ILE A 92 -9.07 1.66 1.73
CA ILE A 92 -8.24 2.23 0.66
C ILE A 92 -9.14 2.91 -0.38
N ARG A 93 -8.79 4.12 -0.79
CA ARG A 93 -9.41 4.86 -1.89
C ARG A 93 -8.34 5.19 -2.93
N GLU A 94 -8.66 5.02 -4.21
CA GLU A 94 -7.81 5.55 -5.29
C GLU A 94 -7.68 7.06 -5.16
N ALA A 95 -6.49 7.56 -5.49
CA ALA A 95 -6.21 8.98 -5.53
C ALA A 95 -5.57 9.36 -6.87
N PRO A 96 -5.79 10.59 -7.37
CA PRO A 96 -5.11 11.08 -8.56
C PRO A 96 -3.65 11.43 -8.25
N ALA A 97 -2.81 11.35 -9.28
CA ALA A 97 -1.40 11.72 -9.19
C ALA A 97 -1.20 13.14 -8.60
N PRO A 98 -0.17 13.36 -7.76
CA PRO A 98 0.92 12.43 -7.43
C PRO A 98 0.59 11.40 -6.34
N PHE A 99 -0.65 11.41 -5.83
CA PHE A 99 -1.10 10.42 -4.87
C PHE A 99 -1.46 9.11 -5.58
N LEU A 100 -1.10 7.98 -4.98
CA LEU A 100 -1.46 6.65 -5.46
C LEU A 100 -2.77 6.21 -4.83
N LEU A 101 -2.90 6.45 -3.53
CA LEU A 101 -4.05 6.04 -2.74
C LEU A 101 -4.18 6.92 -1.49
N THR A 102 -5.35 6.85 -0.87
CA THR A 102 -5.60 7.37 0.46
C THR A 102 -6.13 6.25 1.35
N ALA A 103 -5.39 5.94 2.41
CA ALA A 103 -5.83 5.04 3.46
C ALA A 103 -6.63 5.81 4.52
N VAL A 104 -7.82 5.32 4.86
CA VAL A 104 -8.73 5.99 5.80
C VAL A 104 -9.04 5.05 6.96
N THR A 105 -8.74 5.48 8.19
CA THR A 105 -9.21 4.84 9.43
C THR A 105 -10.30 5.71 10.08
N GLU A 106 -10.78 5.31 11.25
CA GLU A 106 -11.74 6.11 12.04
C GLU A 106 -11.13 7.43 12.55
N ASP A 107 -9.81 7.45 12.79
CA ASP A 107 -9.14 8.57 13.44
C ASP A 107 -8.32 9.46 12.50
N ARG A 108 -7.94 8.96 11.31
CA ARG A 108 -7.02 9.68 10.42
C ARG A 108 -7.15 9.27 8.95
N GLN A 109 -6.62 10.14 8.11
CA GLN A 109 -6.36 9.87 6.70
C GLN A 109 -4.85 9.84 6.43
N LEU A 110 -4.43 8.92 5.58
CA LEU A 110 -3.06 8.74 5.12
C LEU A 110 -3.02 8.73 3.58
N PRO A 111 -2.98 9.91 2.93
CA PRO A 111 -2.63 10.01 1.52
C PRO A 111 -1.20 9.55 1.30
N VAL A 112 -1.01 8.62 0.36
CA VAL A 112 0.29 8.06 0.00
C VAL A 112 0.65 8.56 -1.40
N ALA A 113 1.72 9.34 -1.50
CA ALA A 113 2.23 9.88 -2.75
C ALA A 113 3.50 9.17 -3.18
N SER A 114 3.63 8.98 -4.48
CA SER A 114 4.88 8.57 -5.10
C SER A 114 5.80 9.78 -5.28
N LEU A 115 7.10 9.60 -5.02
CA LEU A 115 8.12 10.60 -5.25
C LEU A 115 9.24 10.07 -6.15
N PRO A 116 9.05 10.11 -7.48
CA PRO A 116 10.10 9.84 -8.43
C PRO A 116 11.27 10.80 -8.29
N ILE A 117 12.49 10.34 -8.59
CA ILE A 117 13.67 11.22 -8.61
C ILE A 117 13.45 12.38 -9.59
N GLY A 118 13.66 13.60 -9.11
CA GLY A 118 13.49 14.83 -9.88
C GLY A 118 12.09 15.46 -9.80
N ALA A 119 11.12 14.80 -9.14
CA ALA A 119 9.76 15.31 -8.95
C ALA A 119 9.55 16.01 -7.59
N GLU A 120 10.61 16.18 -6.79
CA GLU A 120 10.55 16.64 -5.39
C GLU A 120 9.77 17.95 -5.25
N VAL A 121 10.08 18.94 -6.08
CA VAL A 121 9.42 20.25 -6.04
C VAL A 121 7.92 20.11 -6.33
N SER A 122 7.56 19.42 -7.41
CA SER A 122 6.15 19.26 -7.81
C SER A 122 5.32 18.52 -6.77
N VAL A 123 5.86 17.45 -6.17
CA VAL A 123 5.14 16.65 -5.17
C VAL A 123 5.05 17.41 -3.84
N CYS A 124 6.11 18.10 -3.41
CA CYS A 124 6.05 18.97 -2.24
C CYS A 124 4.98 20.08 -2.41
N CYS A 125 4.90 20.70 -3.59
CA CYS A 125 3.84 21.68 -3.90
C CYS A 125 2.45 21.05 -3.87
N ALA A 126 2.27 19.85 -4.43
CA ALA A 126 0.99 19.14 -4.39
C ALA A 126 0.55 18.85 -2.95
N ILE A 127 1.46 18.42 -2.07
CA ILE A 127 1.17 18.18 -0.65
C ILE A 127 0.82 19.48 0.10
N ALA A 128 1.55 20.57 -0.18
CA ALA A 128 1.28 21.87 0.43
C ALA A 128 -0.12 22.39 0.07
N ASN A 129 -0.53 22.18 -1.18
CA ASN A 129 -1.83 22.59 -1.71
C ASN A 129 -2.94 21.54 -1.50
N HIS A 130 -2.62 20.36 -0.99
CA HIS A 130 -3.62 19.35 -0.69
C HIS A 130 -4.44 19.79 0.53
N SER A 131 -5.63 20.29 0.23
CA SER A 131 -6.65 20.63 1.22
C SER A 131 -7.40 19.37 1.58
N ALA A 132 -7.35 19.00 2.85
CA ALA A 132 -8.25 18.00 3.38
C ALA A 132 -9.68 18.59 3.38
N GLU A 133 -10.68 17.81 2.99
CA GLU A 133 -12.07 18.26 2.92
C GLU A 133 -12.53 18.85 4.27
N ALA A 134 -13.45 19.82 4.25
CA ALA A 134 -13.98 20.43 5.48
C ALA A 134 -14.66 19.35 6.35
N GLY A 135 -14.23 19.20 7.61
CA GLY A 135 -14.67 18.13 8.51
C GLY A 135 -13.92 16.80 8.34
N SER A 136 -12.84 16.77 7.56
CA SER A 136 -12.00 15.58 7.41
C SER A 136 -11.22 15.23 8.68
N LEU A 137 -10.90 13.94 8.79
CA LEU A 137 -10.03 13.42 9.83
C LEU A 137 -8.62 14.02 9.73
N PRO A 138 -7.88 14.09 10.85
CA PRO A 138 -6.47 14.42 10.84
C PRO A 138 -5.69 13.73 9.71
N THR A 139 -5.01 14.51 8.89
CA THR A 139 -4.29 14.00 7.71
C THR A 139 -2.79 13.93 7.99
N VAL A 140 -2.21 12.74 7.80
CA VAL A 140 -0.75 12.51 7.80
C VAL A 140 -0.38 12.10 6.39
N TYR A 141 0.66 12.70 5.80
CA TYR A 141 1.09 12.34 4.45
C TYR A 141 2.19 11.28 4.51
N ALA A 142 2.18 10.34 3.57
CA ALA A 142 3.30 9.44 3.31
C ALA A 142 3.85 9.66 1.91
N LEU A 143 5.18 9.68 1.81
CA LEU A 143 5.93 9.81 0.57
C LEU A 143 6.74 8.54 0.34
N LEU A 144 6.56 7.94 -0.84
CA LEU A 144 7.33 6.78 -1.29
C LEU A 144 8.49 7.27 -2.13
N LEU A 145 9.68 7.22 -1.57
CA LEU A 145 10.94 7.64 -2.18
C LEU A 145 11.54 6.45 -2.94
N GLU A 146 12.13 6.73 -4.10
CA GLU A 146 12.95 5.76 -4.83
C GLU A 146 14.32 5.57 -4.18
N ALA A 147 14.83 6.60 -3.49
CA ALA A 147 16.14 6.54 -2.84
C ALA A 147 16.22 7.43 -1.59
N GLU A 148 17.04 7.01 -0.62
CA GLU A 148 17.26 7.74 0.65
C GLU A 148 17.80 9.16 0.41
N GLN A 149 18.62 9.37 -0.62
CA GLN A 149 19.26 10.65 -0.92
C GLN A 149 18.23 11.77 -1.20
N GLN A 150 17.04 11.40 -1.67
CA GLN A 150 15.96 12.36 -1.94
C GLN A 150 15.51 13.11 -0.68
N ILE A 151 15.69 12.53 0.51
CA ILE A 151 15.33 13.15 1.79
C ILE A 151 15.98 14.54 1.93
N SER A 152 17.22 14.68 1.47
CA SER A 152 17.99 15.94 1.55
C SER A 152 17.43 17.06 0.66
N ALA A 153 16.72 16.70 -0.41
CA ALA A 153 16.14 17.63 -1.37
C ALA A 153 14.70 18.06 -1.01
N LEU A 154 14.08 17.39 -0.02
CA LEU A 154 12.69 17.65 0.37
C LEU A 154 12.54 19.00 1.09
N LYS A 155 11.59 19.80 0.60
CA LYS A 155 11.16 21.06 1.22
C LYS A 155 9.69 20.97 1.59
N LEU A 156 9.38 20.13 2.58
CA LEU A 156 8.01 19.90 3.03
C LEU A 156 7.63 20.91 4.10
N SER A 157 6.49 21.56 3.91
CA SER A 157 5.90 22.51 4.86
C SER A 157 5.14 21.83 6.00
N ARG A 158 4.97 20.50 5.95
CA ARG A 158 4.20 19.71 6.92
C ARG A 158 4.95 18.44 7.31
N PRO A 159 4.73 17.89 8.52
CA PRO A 159 5.26 16.59 8.89
C PRO A 159 4.75 15.49 7.96
N CYS A 160 5.65 14.62 7.50
CA CYS A 160 5.32 13.50 6.61
C CYS A 160 6.06 12.24 7.07
N LEU A 161 5.49 11.07 6.75
CA LEU A 161 6.23 9.82 6.74
C LEU A 161 6.97 9.71 5.41
N LEU A 162 8.25 9.38 5.44
CA LEU A 162 9.01 9.03 4.25
C LEU A 162 9.28 7.54 4.31
N ALA A 163 8.99 6.83 3.24
CA ALA A 163 9.28 5.43 3.08
C ALA A 163 10.21 5.24 1.90
N TYR A 164 11.23 4.38 2.02
CA TYR A 164 12.16 3.99 0.95
C TYR A 164 12.70 2.59 1.22
N TYR A 165 13.14 1.88 0.19
CA TYR A 165 13.87 0.62 0.39
C TYR A 165 15.35 0.88 0.63
N SER A 166 15.91 0.23 1.65
CA SER A 166 17.34 0.08 1.85
C SER A 166 17.68 -1.41 1.76
N GLY A 167 18.17 -1.82 0.58
CA GLY A 167 18.23 -3.23 0.22
C GLY A 167 16.81 -3.82 0.09
N GLU A 168 16.54 -4.90 0.83
CA GLU A 168 15.23 -5.57 0.84
C GLU A 168 14.28 -5.06 1.94
N LYS A 169 14.71 -4.09 2.76
CA LYS A 169 13.93 -3.59 3.90
C LYS A 169 13.28 -2.25 3.58
N LEU A 170 11.97 -2.16 3.82
CA LEU A 170 11.27 -0.88 3.82
C LEU A 170 11.65 -0.09 5.08
N CYS A 171 12.33 1.03 4.89
CA CYS A 171 12.65 1.99 5.93
C CYS A 171 11.57 3.07 5.98
N VAL A 172 11.08 3.39 7.18
CA VAL A 172 10.09 4.45 7.39
C VAL A 172 10.62 5.45 8.40
N VAL A 173 10.72 6.72 8.00
CA VAL A 173 11.23 7.80 8.84
C VAL A 173 10.22 8.94 8.92
N LYS A 174 10.19 9.62 10.08
CA LYS A 174 9.38 10.82 10.27
C LYS A 174 10.18 12.03 9.81
N HIS A 175 9.68 12.73 8.80
CA HIS A 175 10.20 14.03 8.40
C HIS A 175 9.49 15.12 9.18
N LYS A 176 10.28 15.98 9.84
CA LYS A 176 9.79 17.22 10.44
C LYS A 176 9.96 18.35 9.43
N PRO A 177 9.00 19.28 9.33
CA PRO A 177 9.11 20.38 8.39
C PRO A 177 10.37 21.20 8.67
N ASN A 178 11.05 21.62 7.62
CA ASN A 178 12.16 22.56 7.73
C ASN A 178 11.58 23.90 8.17
N VAL A 179 11.74 24.24 9.45
CA VAL A 179 11.38 25.57 9.96
C VAL A 179 12.46 26.52 9.46
N THR A 180 12.16 27.26 8.40
CA THR A 180 12.90 28.47 7.99
C THR A 180 12.10 29.70 8.38
#